data_AF-A0A0M3A708-F1
#
_entry.id   AF-A0A0M3A708-F1
#
_cell.length_a   1.000
_cell.length_b   1.000
_cell.length_c   1.000
_cell.angle_alpha   90.00
_cell.angle_beta   90.00
_cell.angle_gamma   90.00
#
_symmetry.space_group_name_H-M   'P 1'
#
loop_
_entity.id
_entity.type
_entity.pdbx_description
1 polymer ?
#
loop_
_entity_poly.entity_id
_entity_poly.type
_entity_poly.pdbx_seq_one_letter_code
_entity_poly.pdbx_strand_id
1 'polypeptide(L)'
;MPKGQAIKYTPEQLDYIKANCSLGRKELTIDVNSKFNSEFTVDQIKSLCTRNKWNTGRTGCFEKGDKPWNTGTKGVCKPNSGNFKSGQVSWNKKPVGYERICSKDGYVIVKVAEPNVFKLKHRLVWEKANGPILDGHVVAFKNMEKTDCRIENLILMTKAEMVRYSQNFYNLANRDTNETCLLMAKVKTKSHQVIKGGAAC
;
A
#
# COMPACT_ATOMS: atom_id res chain seq x y z
N MET A 1 38.55 -37.70 -9.64
CA MET A 1 38.29 -38.25 -8.29
C MET A 1 38.55 -39.74 -8.32
N PRO A 2 39.23 -40.34 -7.32
CA PRO A 2 39.38 -41.78 -7.26
C PRO A 2 38.00 -42.47 -7.13
N LYS A 3 37.81 -43.61 -7.79
CA LYS A 3 36.57 -44.40 -7.67
C LYS A 3 36.47 -44.98 -6.25
N GLY A 4 35.30 -44.87 -5.61
CA GLY A 4 35.06 -45.43 -4.28
C GLY A 4 35.12 -46.97 -4.28
N GLN A 5 35.55 -47.55 -3.16
CA GLN A 5 35.65 -49.00 -2.98
C GLN A 5 34.25 -49.64 -2.87
N ALA A 6 34.03 -50.75 -3.57
CA ALA A 6 32.77 -51.48 -3.50
C ALA A 6 32.63 -52.18 -2.14
N ILE A 7 31.51 -51.94 -1.47
CA ILE A 7 31.15 -52.59 -0.21
C ILE A 7 30.74 -54.03 -0.49
N LYS A 8 31.33 -54.98 0.23
CA LYS A 8 31.04 -56.41 0.11
C LYS A 8 29.96 -56.79 1.12
N TYR A 9 28.93 -57.47 0.64
CA TYR A 9 27.84 -58.02 1.45
C TYR A 9 27.86 -59.54 1.32
N THR A 10 27.60 -60.25 2.42
CA THR A 10 27.43 -61.71 2.36
C THR A 10 26.07 -62.08 1.77
N PRO A 11 25.91 -63.27 1.18
CA PRO A 11 24.62 -63.73 0.66
C PRO A 11 23.51 -63.69 1.73
N GLU A 12 23.82 -64.10 2.96
CA GLU A 12 22.89 -64.07 4.09
C GLU A 12 22.41 -62.66 4.45
N GLN A 13 23.31 -61.66 4.40
CA GLN A 13 22.95 -60.26 4.61
C GLN A 13 22.04 -59.76 3.50
N LEU A 14 22.31 -60.11 2.24
CA LEU A 14 21.48 -59.71 1.10
C LEU A 14 20.07 -60.29 1.18
N ASP A 15 19.94 -61.57 1.55
CA ASP A 15 18.64 -62.23 1.71
C ASP A 15 17.83 -61.61 2.85
N TYR A 16 18.48 -61.29 3.97
CA TYR A 16 17.82 -60.61 5.09
C TYR A 16 17.36 -59.19 4.73
N ILE A 17 18.20 -58.42 4.04
CA ILE A 17 17.86 -57.05 3.60
C ILE A 17 16.70 -57.08 2.59
N LYS A 18 16.69 -58.06 1.69
CA LYS A 18 15.62 -58.25 0.71
C LYS A 18 14.30 -58.61 1.40
N ALA A 19 14.32 -59.50 2.39
CA ALA A 19 13.12 -59.89 3.12
C ALA A 19 12.50 -58.72 3.91
N ASN A 20 13.34 -57.83 4.46
CA ASN A 20 12.90 -56.72 5.32
C ASN A 20 12.86 -55.35 4.61
N CYS A 21 12.81 -55.34 3.27
CA CYS A 21 12.90 -54.12 2.48
C CYS A 21 11.71 -53.15 2.61
N SER A 22 10.63 -53.54 3.30
CA SER A 22 9.45 -52.72 3.61
C SER A 22 9.69 -51.71 4.74
N LEU A 23 10.65 -52.01 5.64
CA LEU A 23 10.98 -51.17 6.79
C LEU A 23 11.60 -49.83 6.37
N GLY A 24 11.51 -48.83 7.25
CA GLY A 24 12.21 -47.56 7.05
C GLY A 24 13.72 -47.79 6.92
N ARG A 25 14.42 -47.05 6.05
CA ARG A 25 15.86 -47.28 5.82
C ARG A 25 16.71 -47.15 7.08
N LYS A 26 16.34 -46.25 7.99
CA LYS A 26 17.02 -46.07 9.27
C LYS A 26 16.85 -47.30 10.18
N GLU A 27 15.62 -47.77 10.31
CA GLU A 27 15.27 -48.95 11.12
C GLU A 27 15.94 -50.21 10.55
N LEU A 28 15.85 -50.42 9.23
CA LEU A 28 16.50 -51.54 8.55
C LEU A 28 18.02 -51.58 8.77
N THR A 29 18.70 -50.43 8.77
CA THR A 29 20.14 -50.37 9.03
C THR A 29 20.46 -50.76 10.48
N ILE A 30 19.66 -50.34 11.44
CA ILE A 30 19.83 -50.71 12.85
C ILE A 30 19.68 -52.22 13.00
N ASP A 31 18.62 -52.81 12.44
CA ASP A 31 18.36 -54.25 12.54
C ASP A 31 19.45 -55.11 11.88
N VAL A 32 19.95 -54.70 10.72
CA VAL A 32 21.03 -55.40 10.01
C VAL A 32 22.33 -55.34 10.81
N ASN A 33 22.68 -54.17 11.34
CA ASN A 33 23.90 -53.98 12.11
C ASN A 33 23.85 -54.76 13.43
N SER A 34 22.71 -54.77 14.11
CA SER A 34 22.51 -55.56 15.33
C SER A 34 22.53 -57.07 15.07
N LYS A 35 21.95 -57.54 13.97
CA LYS A 35 21.86 -58.97 13.67
C LYS A 35 23.17 -59.59 13.18
N PHE A 36 23.94 -58.86 12.37
CA PHE A 36 25.18 -59.35 11.77
C PHE A 36 26.44 -58.72 12.38
N ASN A 37 26.31 -58.03 13.51
CA ASN A 37 27.37 -57.28 14.19
C ASN A 37 28.22 -56.46 13.20
N SER A 38 27.54 -55.72 12.33
CA SER A 38 28.12 -54.98 11.20
C SER A 38 27.99 -53.48 11.42
N GLU A 39 28.80 -52.69 10.73
CA GLU A 39 28.81 -51.22 10.84
C GLU A 39 28.41 -50.55 9.52
N PHE A 40 27.31 -51.00 8.90
CA PHE A 40 26.82 -50.37 7.68
C PHE A 40 26.19 -49.02 7.96
N THR A 41 26.43 -48.03 7.10
CA THR A 41 25.74 -46.74 7.19
C THR A 41 24.40 -46.78 6.47
N VAL A 42 23.49 -45.86 6.83
CA VAL A 42 22.15 -45.76 6.23
C VAL A 42 22.24 -45.56 4.71
N ASP A 43 23.22 -44.78 4.23
CA ASP A 43 23.41 -44.53 2.80
C ASP A 43 23.92 -45.76 2.05
N GLN A 44 24.69 -46.64 2.69
CA GLN A 44 25.16 -47.89 2.10
C GLN A 44 23.98 -48.84 1.86
N ILE A 45 23.12 -49.03 2.87
CA ILE A 45 21.90 -49.84 2.78
C ILE A 45 20.90 -49.22 1.79
N LYS A 46 20.71 -47.89 1.83
CA LYS A 46 19.86 -47.16 0.87
C LYS A 46 20.34 -47.35 -0.57
N SER A 47 21.65 -47.23 -0.81
CA SER A 47 22.25 -47.38 -2.15
C SER A 47 22.12 -48.81 -2.65
N LEU A 48 22.35 -49.81 -1.78
CA LEU A 48 22.16 -51.23 -2.09
C LEU A 48 20.71 -51.52 -2.51
N CYS A 49 19.74 -51.08 -1.71
CA CYS A 49 18.34 -51.34 -1.98
C CYS A 49 17.85 -50.60 -3.23
N THR A 50 18.34 -49.38 -3.48
CA THR A 50 18.03 -48.64 -4.72
C THR A 50 18.56 -49.38 -5.95
N ARG A 51 19.80 -49.87 -5.92
CA ARG A 51 20.42 -50.62 -7.04
C ARG A 51 19.68 -51.93 -7.34
N ASN A 52 19.20 -52.61 -6.29
CA ASN A 52 18.49 -53.88 -6.41
C ASN A 52 16.96 -53.73 -6.54
N LYS A 53 16.44 -52.49 -6.61
CA LYS A 53 14.99 -52.17 -6.70
C LYS A 53 14.15 -52.72 -5.53
N TRP A 54 14.75 -52.85 -4.35
CA TRP A 54 14.07 -53.29 -3.12
C TRP A 54 13.40 -52.10 -2.42
N ASN A 55 12.31 -51.61 -3.00
CA ASN A 55 11.61 -50.40 -2.56
C ASN A 55 10.59 -50.70 -1.45
N THR A 56 10.35 -49.73 -0.56
CA THR A 56 9.41 -49.85 0.57
C THR A 56 7.93 -49.71 0.17
N GLY A 57 7.63 -49.63 -1.13
CA GLY A 57 6.26 -49.40 -1.66
C GLY A 57 5.75 -47.96 -1.54
N ARG A 58 6.48 -47.06 -0.86
CA ARG A 58 6.12 -45.64 -0.75
C ARG A 58 6.50 -44.89 -2.03
N THR A 59 5.54 -44.25 -2.69
CA THR A 59 5.74 -43.48 -3.93
C THR A 59 6.07 -42.01 -3.65
N GLY A 60 5.74 -41.49 -2.46
CA GLY A 60 5.88 -40.07 -2.12
C GLY A 60 4.84 -39.17 -2.78
N CYS A 61 3.87 -39.74 -3.49
CA CYS A 61 2.73 -39.05 -4.08
C CYS A 61 1.53 -39.13 -3.14
N PHE A 62 0.72 -38.08 -3.10
CA PHE A 62 -0.60 -38.12 -2.47
C PHE A 62 -1.52 -39.05 -3.25
N GLU A 63 -2.46 -39.70 -2.56
CA GLU A 63 -3.42 -40.57 -3.23
C GLU A 63 -4.41 -39.73 -4.04
N LYS A 64 -4.89 -40.29 -5.15
CA LYS A 64 -5.81 -39.58 -6.05
C LYS A 64 -7.14 -39.36 -5.33
N GLY A 65 -7.35 -38.14 -4.83
CA GLY A 65 -8.56 -37.76 -4.06
C GLY A 65 -8.25 -37.11 -2.71
N ASP A 66 -7.00 -37.15 -2.27
CA ASP A 66 -6.59 -36.49 -1.02
C ASP A 66 -6.76 -34.98 -1.12
N LYS A 67 -7.56 -34.43 -0.20
CA LYS A 67 -7.72 -32.98 -0.05
C LYS A 67 -6.62 -32.45 0.87
N PRO A 68 -5.80 -31.48 0.43
CA PRO A 68 -4.88 -30.80 1.32
C PRO A 68 -5.59 -30.17 2.52
N TRP A 69 -4.92 -30.12 3.67
CA TRP A 69 -5.46 -29.57 4.93
C TRP A 69 -5.94 -28.11 4.83
N ASN A 70 -5.51 -27.37 3.80
CA ASN A 70 -5.88 -25.98 3.55
C ASN A 70 -7.00 -25.80 2.50
N THR A 71 -7.58 -26.88 2.00
CA THR A 71 -8.70 -26.83 1.03
C THR A 71 -9.88 -26.05 1.64
N GLY A 72 -10.35 -25.01 0.94
CA GLY A 72 -11.43 -24.12 1.42
C GLY A 72 -10.98 -22.96 2.32
N THR A 73 -9.68 -22.83 2.60
CA THR A 73 -9.14 -21.78 3.48
C THR A 73 -8.52 -20.61 2.71
N LYS A 74 -8.55 -20.66 1.38
CA LYS A 74 -7.95 -19.63 0.51
C LYS A 74 -8.74 -18.31 0.67
N GLY A 75 -8.09 -17.28 1.19
CA GLY A 75 -8.71 -15.96 1.42
C GLY A 75 -9.37 -15.79 2.80
N VAL A 76 -9.43 -16.83 3.63
CA VAL A 76 -9.96 -16.73 5.00
C VAL A 76 -8.80 -16.43 5.96
N CYS A 77 -8.28 -15.21 5.93
CA CYS A 77 -7.50 -14.71 7.06
C CYS A 77 -8.46 -14.57 8.24
N LYS A 78 -8.51 -15.59 9.12
CA LYS A 78 -9.25 -15.48 10.39
C LYS A 78 -8.83 -14.19 11.09
N PRO A 79 -9.77 -13.43 11.69
CA PRO A 79 -9.43 -12.20 12.39
C PRO A 79 -8.26 -12.41 13.35
N ASN A 80 -7.13 -11.73 13.11
CA ASN A 80 -5.97 -11.76 14.00
C ASN A 80 -5.92 -10.48 14.84
N SER A 81 -4.98 -10.39 15.78
CA SER A 81 -4.83 -9.24 16.68
C SER A 81 -4.55 -7.91 15.97
N GLY A 82 -4.12 -7.94 14.70
CA GLY A 82 -3.85 -6.74 13.89
C GLY A 82 -5.03 -6.27 13.04
N ASN A 83 -6.14 -7.01 13.00
CA ASN A 83 -7.29 -6.62 12.19
C ASN A 83 -8.14 -5.57 12.91
N PHE A 84 -8.50 -4.50 12.21
CA PHE A 84 -9.49 -3.53 12.69
C PHE A 84 -10.85 -4.24 12.84
N LYS A 85 -11.49 -4.07 14.01
CA LYS A 85 -12.85 -4.58 14.20
C LYS A 85 -13.81 -3.74 13.35
N SER A 86 -14.83 -4.38 12.79
CA SER A 86 -15.90 -3.64 12.09
C SER A 86 -16.52 -2.60 13.03
N GLY A 87 -16.68 -1.36 12.55
CA GLY A 87 -17.18 -0.24 13.35
C GLY A 87 -16.18 0.37 14.34
N GLN A 88 -14.93 -0.12 14.40
CA GLN A 88 -13.90 0.46 15.25
C GLN A 88 -13.52 1.85 14.75
N VAL A 89 -13.80 2.86 15.57
CA VAL A 89 -13.36 4.23 15.32
C VAL A 89 -11.84 4.31 15.46
N SER A 90 -11.18 4.92 14.48
CA SER A 90 -9.75 5.16 14.57
C SER A 90 -9.44 6.15 15.69
N TRP A 91 -8.38 5.89 16.46
CA TRP A 91 -7.95 6.75 17.58
C TRP A 91 -7.61 8.19 17.15
N ASN A 92 -7.26 8.38 15.88
CA ASN A 92 -6.96 9.67 15.28
C ASN A 92 -8.19 10.38 14.66
N LYS A 93 -9.40 9.83 14.81
CA LYS A 93 -10.62 10.46 14.31
C LYS A 93 -10.80 11.83 14.97
N LYS A 94 -10.82 12.87 14.14
CA LYS A 94 -11.09 14.24 14.59
C LYS A 94 -12.59 14.58 14.48
N PRO A 95 -13.15 15.38 15.40
CA PRO A 95 -14.54 15.82 15.33
C PRO A 95 -14.76 16.77 14.15
N VAL A 96 -16.02 16.89 13.72
CA VAL A 96 -16.45 17.96 12.80
C VAL A 96 -16.16 19.32 13.45
N GLY A 97 -15.68 20.29 12.67
CA GLY A 97 -15.17 21.57 13.14
C GLY A 97 -13.66 21.60 13.44
N TYR A 98 -12.98 20.45 13.43
CA TYR A 98 -11.53 20.41 13.61
C TYR A 98 -10.80 21.17 12.49
N GLU A 99 -9.95 22.11 12.89
CA GLU A 99 -9.12 22.90 12.00
C GLU A 99 -7.68 22.38 11.97
N ARG A 100 -7.05 22.41 10.80
CA ARG A 100 -5.61 22.18 10.67
C ARG A 100 -5.05 22.95 9.50
N ILE A 101 -3.74 23.17 9.52
CA ILE A 101 -2.99 23.70 8.37
C ILE A 101 -2.67 22.53 7.44
N CYS A 102 -2.95 22.70 6.14
CA CYS A 102 -2.56 21.75 5.11
C CYS A 102 -1.04 21.79 4.92
N SER A 103 -0.34 20.70 5.20
CA SER A 103 1.14 20.64 5.11
C SER A 103 1.67 20.86 3.68
N LYS A 104 0.86 20.58 2.64
CA LYS A 104 1.26 20.76 1.24
C LYS A 104 1.13 22.21 0.77
N ASP A 105 -0.01 22.83 1.06
CA ASP A 105 -0.39 24.10 0.43
C ASP A 105 -0.34 25.30 1.41
N GLY A 106 -0.29 25.03 2.72
CA GLY A 106 -0.27 26.05 3.78
C GLY A 106 -1.63 26.66 4.12
N TYR A 107 -2.74 26.20 3.53
CA TYR A 107 -4.09 26.69 3.83
C TYR A 107 -4.68 26.06 5.09
N VAL A 108 -5.50 26.84 5.81
CA VAL A 108 -6.34 26.29 6.90
C VAL A 108 -7.52 25.54 6.31
N ILE A 109 -7.69 24.28 6.71
CA ILE A 109 -8.81 23.42 6.34
C ILE A 109 -9.62 23.05 7.58
N VAL A 110 -10.94 22.99 7.42
CA VAL A 110 -11.91 22.66 8.47
C VAL A 110 -12.63 21.37 8.08
N LYS A 111 -12.76 20.44 9.02
CA LYS A 111 -13.56 19.23 8.82
C LYS A 111 -15.04 19.59 8.85
N VAL A 112 -15.77 19.40 7.76
CA VAL A 112 -17.18 19.78 7.62
C VAL A 112 -18.13 18.59 7.77
N ALA A 113 -17.70 17.39 7.36
CA ALA A 113 -18.51 16.18 7.50
C ALA A 113 -17.66 14.93 7.71
N GLU A 114 -18.31 13.87 8.21
CA GLU A 114 -17.73 12.54 8.34
C GLU A 114 -17.84 11.76 7.01
N PRO A 115 -16.93 10.80 6.74
CA PRO A 115 -15.77 10.40 7.55
C PRO A 115 -14.60 11.40 7.52
N ASN A 116 -14.28 12.00 6.37
CA ASN A 116 -13.12 12.89 6.17
C ASN A 116 -13.36 13.97 5.10
N VAL A 117 -14.48 14.69 5.19
CA VAL A 117 -14.74 15.81 4.28
C VAL A 117 -14.16 17.09 4.86
N PHE A 118 -13.06 17.56 4.26
CA PHE A 118 -12.40 18.82 4.62
C PHE A 118 -12.67 19.88 3.56
N LYS A 119 -12.99 21.11 4.00
CA LYS A 119 -13.11 22.28 3.13
C LYS A 119 -12.13 23.37 3.57
N LEU A 120 -11.74 24.23 2.64
CA LEU A 120 -10.86 25.37 2.91
C LEU A 120 -11.59 26.42 3.76
N LYS A 121 -10.97 26.86 4.86
CA LYS A 121 -11.59 27.81 5.81
C LYS A 121 -11.97 29.12 5.13
N HIS A 122 -11.09 29.68 4.31
CA HIS A 122 -11.35 30.95 3.61
C HIS A 122 -12.57 30.87 2.67
N ARG A 123 -12.82 29.71 2.03
CA ARG A 123 -14.04 29.53 1.22
C ARG A 123 -15.29 29.49 2.07
N LEU A 124 -15.25 28.77 3.20
CA LEU A 124 -16.37 28.71 4.14
C LEU A 124 -16.72 30.09 4.71
N VAL A 125 -15.70 30.87 5.10
CA VAL A 125 -15.90 32.23 5.62
C VAL A 125 -16.50 33.14 4.55
N TRP A 126 -15.99 33.06 3.31
CA TRP A 126 -16.54 33.83 2.19
C TRP A 126 -17.99 33.44 1.89
N GLU A 127 -18.28 32.13 1.80
CA GLU A 127 -19.61 31.60 1.52
C GLU A 127 -20.64 32.03 2.57
N LYS A 128 -20.23 32.06 3.85
CA LYS A 128 -21.09 32.51 4.95
C LYS A 128 -21.45 34.00 4.87
N ALA A 129 -20.55 34.84 4.35
CA ALA A 129 -20.75 36.29 4.31
C ALA A 129 -21.38 36.78 2.99
N ASN A 130 -20.93 36.26 1.85
CA ASN A 130 -21.28 36.77 0.51
C ASN A 130 -22.11 35.78 -0.32
N GLY A 131 -22.40 34.59 0.20
CA GLY A 131 -23.13 33.55 -0.53
C GLY A 131 -22.22 32.64 -1.37
N PRO A 132 -22.81 31.73 -2.18
CA PRO A 132 -22.09 30.65 -2.84
C PRO A 132 -21.04 31.18 -3.83
N ILE A 133 -19.86 30.56 -3.83
CA ILE A 133 -18.81 30.86 -4.81
C ILE A 133 -19.22 30.23 -6.15
N LEU A 134 -19.50 31.09 -7.13
CA LEU A 134 -19.83 30.65 -8.50
C LEU A 134 -18.66 29.87 -9.13
N ASP A 135 -18.98 28.94 -10.02
CA ASP A 135 -17.93 28.23 -10.76
C ASP A 135 -17.08 29.21 -11.57
N GLY A 136 -15.80 28.91 -11.72
CA GLY A 136 -14.83 29.80 -12.33
C GLY A 136 -14.34 30.94 -11.44
N HIS A 137 -14.77 31.02 -10.18
CA HIS A 137 -14.26 31.99 -9.21
C HIS A 137 -13.32 31.37 -8.18
N VAL A 138 -12.42 32.19 -7.63
CA VAL A 138 -11.38 31.84 -6.68
C VAL A 138 -11.33 32.93 -5.60
N VAL A 139 -11.23 32.51 -4.35
CA VAL A 139 -11.02 33.43 -3.22
C VAL A 139 -9.51 33.61 -3.02
N ALA A 140 -9.04 34.85 -3.12
CA ALA A 140 -7.65 35.23 -2.90
C ALA A 140 -7.50 36.00 -1.57
N PHE A 141 -6.30 35.96 -1.00
CA PHE A 141 -5.93 36.69 0.21
C PHE A 141 -5.25 37.99 -0.18
N LYS A 142 -5.70 39.13 0.36
CA LYS A 142 -5.14 40.46 0.09
C LYS A 142 -3.74 40.62 0.68
N ASN A 143 -3.51 40.13 1.89
CA ASN A 143 -2.22 40.21 2.59
C ASN A 143 -1.25 39.03 2.31
N MET A 144 -1.60 38.13 1.38
CA MET A 144 -0.87 36.87 1.07
C MET A 144 -0.77 35.84 2.22
N GLU A 145 -1.34 36.13 3.39
CA GLU A 145 -1.25 35.29 4.57
C GLU A 145 -2.41 34.27 4.60
N LYS A 146 -2.10 33.00 4.30
CA LYS A 146 -3.08 31.90 4.14
C LYS A 146 -3.79 31.48 5.43
N THR A 147 -3.28 31.93 6.58
CA THR A 147 -3.84 31.72 7.92
C THR A 147 -4.88 32.76 8.28
N ASP A 148 -4.78 33.97 7.73
CA ASP A 148 -5.69 35.09 8.03
C ASP A 148 -6.98 35.00 7.20
N CYS A 149 -7.95 34.25 7.73
CA CYS A 149 -9.24 34.01 7.09
C CYS A 149 -10.32 35.07 7.44
N ARG A 150 -9.95 36.31 7.83
CA ARG A 150 -10.91 37.39 8.04
C ARG A 150 -11.55 37.82 6.72
N ILE A 151 -12.85 38.09 6.73
CA ILE A 151 -13.60 38.42 5.51
C ILE A 151 -13.04 39.64 4.77
N GLU A 152 -12.55 40.64 5.50
CA GLU A 152 -11.94 41.87 4.96
C GLU A 152 -10.67 41.61 4.14
N ASN A 153 -9.94 40.55 4.51
CA ASN A 153 -8.71 40.11 3.85
C ASN A 153 -8.98 39.21 2.63
N LEU A 154 -10.22 38.80 2.40
CA LEU A 154 -10.59 37.93 1.29
C LEU A 154 -11.14 38.76 0.14
N ILE A 155 -10.80 38.37 -1.08
CA ILE A 155 -11.35 38.96 -2.29
C ILE A 155 -11.72 37.86 -3.29
N LEU A 156 -12.92 37.94 -3.85
CA LEU A 156 -13.35 37.07 -4.92
C LEU A 156 -12.77 37.55 -6.25
N MET A 157 -12.13 36.63 -6.96
CA MET A 157 -11.50 36.83 -8.27
C MET A 157 -12.04 35.78 -9.24
N THR A 158 -12.13 36.08 -10.52
CA THR A 158 -12.35 35.07 -11.55
C THR A 158 -11.03 34.34 -11.88
N LYS A 159 -11.12 33.12 -12.43
CA LYS A 159 -9.93 32.40 -12.93
C LYS A 159 -9.16 33.22 -13.98
N ALA A 160 -9.86 33.97 -14.84
CA ALA A 160 -9.24 34.83 -15.85
C ALA A 160 -8.43 35.97 -15.22
N GLU A 161 -8.98 36.63 -14.19
CA GLU A 161 -8.26 37.67 -13.45
C GLU A 161 -7.03 37.10 -12.73
N MET A 162 -7.15 35.90 -12.15
CA MET A 162 -6.02 35.25 -11.47
C MET A 162 -4.89 34.88 -12.43
N VAL A 163 -5.22 34.49 -13.67
CA VAL A 163 -4.20 34.27 -14.72
C VAL A 163 -3.49 35.57 -15.06
N ARG A 164 -4.22 36.68 -15.21
CA ARG A 164 -3.59 38.00 -15.46
C ARG A 164 -2.72 38.47 -14.31
N TYR A 165 -3.16 38.20 -13.08
CA TYR A 165 -2.37 38.41 -11.87
C TYR A 165 -1.05 37.64 -11.92
N SER A 166 -1.11 36.32 -12.17
CA SER A 166 0.08 35.46 -12.25
C SER A 166 1.06 35.89 -13.34
N GLN A 167 0.57 36.40 -14.47
CA GLN A 167 1.40 36.81 -15.61
C GLN A 167 2.12 38.14 -15.40
N ASN A 168 1.49 39.12 -14.74
CA ASN A 168 1.96 40.51 -14.76
C ASN A 168 2.35 41.04 -13.38
N PHE A 169 1.72 40.52 -12.32
CA PHE A 169 1.76 41.15 -10.99
C PHE A 169 2.33 40.25 -9.90
N TYR A 170 2.57 38.95 -10.18
CA TYR A 170 3.11 38.00 -9.21
C TYR A 170 4.44 38.46 -8.59
N ASN A 171 5.37 38.97 -9.40
CA ASN A 171 6.67 39.44 -8.93
C ASN A 171 6.61 40.80 -8.19
N LEU A 172 5.50 41.53 -8.32
CA LEU A 172 5.27 42.83 -7.68
C LEU A 172 4.42 42.70 -6.40
N ALA A 173 3.98 41.48 -6.08
CA ALA A 173 3.09 41.20 -4.98
C ALA A 173 3.87 41.00 -3.69
N ASN A 174 3.59 41.86 -2.72
CA ASN A 174 4.14 41.87 -1.38
C ASN A 174 2.96 41.87 -0.39
N ARG A 175 3.21 41.68 0.91
CA ARG A 175 2.16 41.76 1.95
C ARG A 175 1.31 43.04 1.83
N ASP A 176 1.95 44.17 1.51
CA ASP A 176 1.30 45.48 1.45
C ASP A 176 0.77 45.85 0.06
N THR A 177 1.42 45.36 -1.01
CA THR A 177 1.10 45.75 -2.40
C THR A 177 0.14 44.77 -3.09
N ASN A 178 -0.07 43.58 -2.52
CA ASN A 178 -0.81 42.52 -3.18
C ASN A 178 -2.29 42.85 -3.38
N GLU A 179 -2.92 43.59 -2.47
CA GLU A 179 -4.29 44.10 -2.68
C GLU A 179 -4.38 44.92 -3.97
N THR A 180 -3.47 45.87 -4.15
CA THR A 180 -3.38 46.72 -5.35
C THR A 180 -3.11 45.87 -6.59
N CYS A 181 -2.21 44.88 -6.50
CA CYS A 181 -1.91 43.97 -7.61
C CYS A 181 -3.14 43.16 -8.07
N LEU A 182 -3.94 42.66 -7.12
CA LEU A 182 -5.18 41.95 -7.41
C LEU A 182 -6.21 42.88 -8.08
N LEU A 183 -6.36 44.11 -7.58
CA LEU A 183 -7.24 45.12 -8.18
C LEU A 183 -6.80 45.50 -9.60
N MET A 184 -5.51 45.70 -9.82
CA MET A 184 -4.94 45.98 -11.14
C MET A 184 -5.19 44.82 -12.13
N ALA A 185 -5.13 43.58 -11.66
CA ALA A 185 -5.49 42.42 -12.47
C ALA A 185 -6.97 42.41 -12.88
N LYS A 186 -7.88 42.82 -11.98
CA LYS A 186 -9.31 43.01 -12.32
C LYS A 186 -9.49 44.07 -13.40
N VAL A 187 -8.88 45.25 -13.20
CA VAL A 187 -8.96 46.36 -14.16
C VAL A 187 -8.43 45.93 -15.53
N LYS A 188 -7.23 45.33 -15.59
CA LYS A 188 -6.64 44.87 -16.86
C LYS A 188 -7.50 43.83 -17.57
N THR A 189 -8.11 42.91 -16.83
CA THR A 189 -9.02 41.90 -17.39
C THR A 189 -10.26 42.55 -17.98
N LYS A 190 -10.87 43.49 -17.26
CA LYS A 190 -12.06 44.23 -17.71
C LYS A 190 -11.76 45.11 -18.92
N SER A 191 -10.63 45.84 -18.93
CA SER A 191 -10.19 46.62 -20.09
C SER A 191 -10.02 45.74 -21.33
N HIS A 192 -9.43 44.55 -21.18
CA HIS A 192 -9.29 43.61 -22.29
C HIS A 192 -10.63 43.08 -22.80
N GLN A 193 -11.58 42.79 -21.91
CA GLN A 193 -12.94 42.39 -22.29
C GLN A 193 -13.67 43.48 -23.09
N VAL A 194 -13.53 44.75 -22.68
CA VAL A 194 -14.12 45.89 -23.39
C VAL A 194 -13.52 46.05 -24.78
N ILE A 195 -12.19 46.00 -24.92
CA ILE A 195 -11.51 46.11 -26.21
C ILE A 195 -11.95 44.98 -27.16
N LYS A 196 -12.03 43.75 -26.64
CA LYS A 196 -12.46 42.59 -27.44
C LYS A 196 -13.94 42.65 -27.82
N GLY A 197 -14.80 43.14 -26.93
CA GLY A 197 -16.24 43.30 -27.18
C GLY A 197 -16.55 44.43 -28.17
N GLY A 198 -15.77 45.52 -28.15
CA GLY A 198 -15.89 46.62 -29.12
C GLY A 198 -15.41 46.27 -30.53
N ALA A 199 -14.63 45.20 -30.70
CA ALA A 199 -14.19 44.68 -31.99
C ALA A 199 -15.18 43.69 -32.64
N ALA A 200 -16.31 43.40 -31.96
CA ALA A 200 -17.36 42.50 -32.43
C ALA A 200 -18.63 43.22 -32.91
N CYS A 201 -18.59 44.56 -33.02
CA CYS A 201 -19.62 45.39 -33.63
C CYS A 201 -19.10 45.98 -34.95
#